data_AF-A0A8H3FUB1-F1
#
_entry.id   AF-A0A8H3FUB1-F1
#
_cell.length_a   1.000
_cell.length_b   1.000
_cell.length_c   1.000
_cell.angle_alpha   90.00
_cell.angle_beta   90.00
_cell.angle_gamma   90.00
#
_symmetry.space_group_name_H-M   'P 1'
#
loop_
_entity.id
_entity.type
_entity.pdbx_description
1 polymer ?
#
loop_
_entity_poly.entity_id
_entity_poly.type
_entity_poly.pdbx_seq_one_letter_code
_entity_poly.pdbx_strand_id
1 'polypeptide(L)'
;MKTEEEMANLQRLSNDYVPEAQGDLVGHLRSTQAIAAEYSLADPVYVHKTTRLPEKYSHYRTVKGDGNCGWRGMEHGTAHSSLDIAEN
;
A
#
# COMPACT_ATOMS: atom_id res chain seq x y z
N MET A 1 32.42 7.24 8.66
CA MET A 1 31.95 7.15 7.26
C MET A 1 32.06 5.69 6.87
N LYS A 2 31.03 5.08 6.27
CA LYS A 2 31.10 3.67 5.85
C LYS A 2 32.14 3.54 4.73
N THR A 3 32.88 2.43 4.71
CA THR A 3 33.85 2.16 3.63
C THR A 3 33.11 1.77 2.34
N GLU A 4 33.77 1.88 1.18
CA GLU A 4 33.17 1.48 -0.10
C GLU A 4 32.78 -0.01 -0.11
N GLU A 5 33.58 -0.86 0.52
CA GLU A 5 33.31 -2.29 0.67
C GLU A 5 32.07 -2.56 1.53
N GLU A 6 31.92 -1.84 2.65
CA GLU A 6 30.72 -1.92 3.48
C GLU A 6 29.48 -1.45 2.71
N MET A 7 29.59 -0.38 1.93
CA MET A 7 28.50 0.12 1.10
C MET A 7 28.12 -0.88 -0.01
N ALA A 8 29.09 -1.52 -0.65
CA ALA A 8 28.86 -2.53 -1.67
C ALA A 8 28.17 -3.78 -1.08
N ASN A 9 28.59 -4.22 0.11
CA ASN A 9 27.95 -5.35 0.78
C ASN A 9 26.51 -5.01 1.20
N LEU A 10 26.26 -3.80 1.72
CA LEU A 10 24.90 -3.34 2.04
C LEU A 10 24.01 -3.27 0.80
N GLN A 11 24.54 -2.79 -0.34
CA GLN A 11 23.79 -2.80 -1.60
C GLN A 11 23.44 -4.23 -2.04
N ARG A 12 24.38 -5.16 -1.94
CA ARG A 12 24.13 -6.58 -2.27
C ARG A 12 23.04 -7.17 -1.37
N LEU A 13 23.15 -6.97 -0.06
CA LEU A 13 22.13 -7.43 0.90
C LEU A 13 20.76 -6.81 0.62
N SER A 14 20.71 -5.54 0.20
CA SER A 14 19.47 -4.88 -0.18
C SER A 14 18.87 -5.43 -1.48
N ASN A 15 19.70 -5.84 -2.45
CA ASN A 15 19.23 -6.43 -3.71
C ASN A 15 18.66 -7.84 -3.50
N ASP A 16 19.29 -8.62 -2.61
CA ASP A 16 18.89 -9.99 -2.30
C ASP A 16 17.73 -10.06 -1.30
N TYR A 17 17.34 -8.92 -0.70
CA TYR A 17 16.29 -8.88 0.31
C TYR A 17 14.92 -9.15 -0.30
N VAL A 18 14.30 -10.24 0.13
CA VAL A 18 12.89 -10.54 -0.15
C VAL A 18 12.08 -10.27 1.12
N PRO A 19 11.14 -9.32 1.11
CA PRO A 19 10.30 -9.06 2.28
C PRO A 19 9.40 -10.27 2.54
N GLU A 20 9.43 -10.78 3.77
CA GLU A 20 8.37 -11.66 4.28
C GLU A 20 7.12 -10.82 4.52
N ALA A 21 6.42 -10.44 3.46
CA ALA A 21 5.17 -9.69 3.59
C ALA A 21 4.04 -10.67 3.99
N GLN A 22 3.40 -10.42 5.12
CA GLN A 22 2.22 -11.16 5.58
C GLN A 22 0.94 -10.57 5.00
N GLY A 23 -0.09 -11.41 4.85
CA GLY A 23 -1.42 -11.02 4.38
C GLY A 23 -1.71 -11.37 2.91
N ASP A 24 -2.96 -11.14 2.54
CA ASP A 24 -3.50 -11.42 1.21
C ASP A 24 -2.91 -10.49 0.15
N LEU A 25 -2.84 -10.97 -1.10
CA LEU A 25 -2.32 -10.20 -2.24
C LEU A 25 -3.09 -8.89 -2.44
N VAL A 26 -4.41 -8.94 -2.32
CA VAL A 26 -5.34 -7.80 -2.29
C VAL A 26 -6.33 -8.05 -1.16
N GLY A 27 -6.45 -7.11 -0.24
CA GLY A 27 -7.34 -7.21 0.91
C GLY A 27 -8.82 -7.01 0.57
N HIS A 28 -9.67 -7.28 1.56
CA HIS A 28 -11.09 -7.00 1.49
C HIS A 28 -11.38 -5.50 1.39
N LEU A 29 -12.55 -5.16 0.84
CA LEU A 29 -13.03 -3.78 0.77
C LEU A 29 -13.32 -3.30 2.19
N ARG A 30 -12.69 -2.20 2.61
CA ARG A 30 -12.85 -1.59 3.95
C ARG A 30 -13.26 -0.13 3.81
N SER A 31 -13.99 0.39 4.80
CA SER A 31 -14.32 1.82 4.85
C SER A 31 -13.06 2.65 5.08
N THR A 32 -12.92 3.75 4.33
CA THR A 32 -11.82 4.71 4.48
C THR A 32 -11.77 5.35 5.87
N GLN A 33 -12.87 5.35 6.63
CA GLN A 33 -12.89 5.78 8.03
C GLN A 33 -11.91 4.98 8.90
N ALA A 34 -11.67 3.71 8.56
CA ALA A 34 -10.71 2.89 9.27
C ALA A 34 -9.27 3.44 9.18
N ILE A 35 -8.90 4.07 8.06
CA ILE A 35 -7.57 4.69 7.90
C ILE A 35 -7.43 5.89 8.83
N ALA A 36 -8.45 6.74 8.92
CA ALA A 36 -8.44 7.88 9.83
C ALA A 36 -8.31 7.44 11.31
N ALA A 37 -8.96 6.33 11.68
CA ALA A 37 -8.83 5.74 13.01
C ALA A 37 -7.42 5.16 13.25
N GLU A 38 -6.88 4.40 12.30
CA GLU A 38 -5.54 3.78 12.38
C GLU A 38 -4.43 4.83 12.56
N TYR A 39 -4.57 6.01 11.95
CA TYR A 39 -3.58 7.09 12.02
C TYR A 39 -3.87 8.15 13.08
N SER A 40 -4.87 7.96 13.94
CA SER A 40 -5.31 8.97 14.93
C SER A 40 -4.20 9.45 15.88
N LEU A 41 -3.20 8.60 16.16
CA LEU A 41 -2.05 8.90 17.02
C LEU A 41 -0.72 8.98 16.25
N ALA A 42 -0.77 9.04 14.92
CA ALA A 42 0.42 9.16 14.08
C ALA A 42 0.98 10.60 14.09
N ASP A 43 2.05 10.80 13.33
CA ASP A 43 2.57 12.15 13.09
C ASP A 43 1.46 13.08 12.54
N PRO A 44 1.41 14.36 12.97
CA PRO A 44 0.35 15.30 12.60
C PRO A 44 0.13 15.43 11.09
N VAL A 45 1.17 15.27 10.26
CA VAL A 45 1.06 15.32 8.80
C VAL A 45 0.21 14.16 8.28
N TYR A 46 0.38 12.97 8.85
CA TYR A 46 -0.43 11.80 8.47
C TYR A 46 -1.85 11.90 9.02
N VAL A 47 -2.04 12.39 10.25
CA VAL A 47 -3.39 12.67 10.81
C VAL A 47 -4.16 13.61 9.88
N HIS A 48 -3.54 14.72 9.47
CA HIS A 48 -4.18 15.70 8.58
C HIS A 48 -4.55 15.12 7.21
N LYS A 49 -3.70 14.27 6.64
CA LYS A 49 -3.98 13.60 5.36
C LYS A 49 -5.11 12.59 5.49
N THR A 50 -5.07 11.76 6.52
CA THR A 50 -5.99 10.63 6.68
C THR A 50 -7.38 11.04 7.12
N THR A 51 -7.52 12.14 7.86
CA THR A 51 -8.82 12.71 8.23
C THR A 51 -9.63 13.22 7.03
N ARG A 52 -8.97 13.62 5.94
CA ARG A 52 -9.62 14.10 4.70
C ARG A 52 -9.94 13.01 3.69
N LEU A 53 -9.33 11.83 3.81
CA LEU A 53 -9.56 10.73 2.85
C LEU A 53 -11.03 10.29 2.77
N PRO A 54 -11.78 10.14 3.89
CA PRO A 54 -13.18 9.72 3.85
C PRO A 54 -14.11 10.69 3.11
N GLU A 55 -13.73 11.97 2.96
CA GLU A 55 -14.51 12.97 2.22
C GLU A 55 -14.52 12.69 0.71
N LYS A 56 -13.44 12.06 0.21
CA LYS A 56 -13.24 11.82 -1.23
C LYS A 56 -13.44 10.37 -1.64
N TYR A 57 -13.08 9.43 -0.77
CA TYR A 57 -13.10 8.01 -1.07
C TYR A 57 -13.89 7.26 0.02
N SER A 58 -14.95 6.55 -0.36
CA SER A 58 -15.78 5.81 0.59
C SER A 58 -15.08 4.55 1.13
N HIS A 59 -14.33 3.85 0.26
CA HIS A 59 -13.68 2.59 0.57
C HIS A 59 -12.26 2.49 0.02
N TYR A 60 -11.50 1.53 0.57
CA TYR A 60 -10.18 1.17 0.09
C TYR A 60 -9.95 -0.35 0.20
N ARG A 61 -8.92 -0.84 -0.49
CA ARG A 61 -8.35 -2.18 -0.31
C ARG A 61 -6.85 -2.04 -0.07
N THR A 62 -6.31 -2.87 0.81
CA THR A 62 -4.86 -3.00 0.97
C THR A 62 -4.28 -3.86 -0.14
N VAL A 63 -3.05 -3.58 -0.55
CA VAL A 63 -2.32 -4.43 -1.50
C VAL A 63 -1.01 -4.82 -0.83
N LYS A 64 -0.66 -6.12 -0.89
CA LYS A 64 0.54 -6.65 -0.26
C LYS A 64 1.80 -5.93 -0.75
N GLY A 65 2.58 -5.38 0.18
CA GLY A 65 3.80 -4.61 -0.09
C GLY A 65 5.03 -5.48 -0.39
N ASP A 66 4.96 -6.33 -1.41
CA ASP A 66 6.02 -7.26 -1.83
C ASP A 66 6.82 -6.76 -3.06
N GLY A 67 6.78 -5.44 -3.33
CA GLY A 67 7.36 -4.85 -4.54
C GLY A 67 6.49 -4.95 -5.79
N ASN A 68 5.51 -5.88 -5.81
CA ASN A 68 4.54 -6.04 -6.90
C ASN A 68 3.22 -5.28 -6.65
N CYS A 69 3.11 -4.53 -5.54
CA CYS A 69 1.87 -3.86 -5.13
C CYS A 69 1.32 -2.88 -6.17
N GLY A 70 2.19 -2.17 -6.91
CA GLY A 70 1.77 -1.20 -7.92
C GLY A 70 1.06 -1.84 -9.11
N TRP A 71 1.67 -2.88 -9.69
CA TRP A 71 1.08 -3.65 -10.80
C TRP A 71 -0.23 -4.31 -10.40
N ARG A 72 -0.24 -4.92 -9.21
CA ARG A 72 -1.41 -5.60 -8.68
C ARG A 72 -2.57 -4.65 -8.40
N GLY A 73 -2.28 -3.46 -7.87
CA GLY A 73 -3.29 -2.43 -7.64
C GLY A 73 -3.91 -1.92 -8.94
N MET A 74 -3.11 -1.74 -9.99
CA MET A 74 -3.58 -1.33 -11.30
C MET A 74 -4.48 -2.39 -11.94
N GLU A 75 -4.01 -3.65 -12.00
CA GLU A 75 -4.75 -4.77 -12.59
C GLU A 75 -6.08 -5.02 -11.88
N HIS A 76 -6.09 -4.99 -10.54
CA HIS A 76 -7.32 -5.16 -9.78
C HIS A 76 -8.32 -4.02 -10.04
N GLY A 77 -7.86 -2.77 -10.09
CA GLY A 77 -8.71 -1.61 -10.33
C GLY A 77 -9.35 -1.61 -11.73
N THR A 78 -8.59 -1.97 -12.76
CA THR A 78 -9.11 -2.06 -14.14
C THR A 78 -10.09 -3.22 -14.29
N ALA A 79 -9.79 -4.38 -13.69
CA ALA A 79 -10.68 -5.53 -13.68
C ALA A 79 -12.02 -5.21 -12.99
N HIS A 80 -11.98 -4.58 -11.82
CA HIS A 80 -13.20 -4.17 -11.09
C HIS A 80 -14.04 -3.21 -11.92
N SER A 81 -13.43 -2.16 -12.48
CA SER A 81 -14.16 -1.17 -13.30
C SER A 81 -14.81 -1.81 -14.54
N SER A 82 -14.16 -2.83 -15.11
CA SER A 82 -14.69 -3.54 -16.28
C SER A 82 -15.89 -4.42 -15.93
N LEU A 83 -15.92 -5.00 -14.73
CA LEU A 83 -17.07 -5.75 -14.21
C LEU A 83 -18.26 -4.82 -13.98
N ASP A 84 -18.04 -3.65 -13.37
CA ASP A 84 -19.10 -2.66 -13.14
C ASP A 84 -19.74 -2.18 -14.46
N ILE A 85 -18.97 -2.10 -15.55
CA ILE A 85 -19.48 -1.76 -16.90
C ILE A 85 -20.26 -2.93 -17.51
N ALA A 86 -19.87 -4.18 -17.24
CA ALA A 86 -20.52 -5.36 -17.81
C ALA A 86 -21.87 -5.69 -17.15
N GLU A 87 -22.11 -5.21 -15.94
CA GLU A 87 -23.35 -5.42 -15.17
C GLU A 87 -24.43 -4.36 -15.44
N ASN A 88 -24.19 -3.38 -16.31
CA ASN A 88 -25.07 -2.24 -16.60
C ASN A 88 -25.40 -2.09 -18.09
#